data_AF-A0A5M9JMD9-F1
#
_entry.id   AF-A0A5M9JMD9-F1
#
_cell.length_a   1.000
_cell.length_b   1.000
_cell.length_c   1.000
_cell.angle_alpha   90.00
_cell.angle_beta   90.00
_cell.angle_gamma   90.00
#
_symmetry.space_group_name_H-M   'P 1'
#
loop_
_entity.id
_entity.type
_entity.pdbx_description
1 polymer ?
#
loop_
_entity_poly.entity_id
_entity_poly.type
_entity_poly.pdbx_seq_one_letter_code
_entity_poly.pdbx_strand_id
1 'polypeptide(L)'
;MRLSSWLSPSASDSSSSIIRFSFLLALTPLSNAITFQPAPSANLDLSHLGRVGLGGDFDGISLYKFKGQNEDGYNTTTHHVLSYFKSDGTLVGVVIGGNFTSLGNVESQGIALFNSNTSAITALPGLSGSVSALLCDQSTSAVYIGGYFDSTNSSNVIKLVDNNLVALPFSGFNGRVNSISKASNGNIIFGGAFTGLGNSTATVTSKSSNTTDQQIVNISGAEITSAGSTTTSGFSDPRNIVCKTSGTDGAGNTWLLEDGSAGFWKATFGFGFQPTTS
;
A
#
# COMPACT_ATOMS: atom_id res chain seq x y z
N MET A 1 55.52 -11.78 -0.64
CA MET A 1 55.93 -12.40 -1.92
C MET A 1 56.75 -13.66 -1.62
N ARG A 2 56.67 -14.68 -2.50
CA ARG A 2 57.56 -15.85 -2.67
C ARG A 2 57.81 -16.80 -1.47
N LEU A 3 57.58 -18.09 -1.73
CA LEU A 3 58.08 -19.24 -0.97
C LEU A 3 59.48 -19.66 -1.47
N SER A 4 60.25 -20.39 -0.65
CA SER A 4 61.04 -21.61 -1.00
C SER A 4 62.01 -22.00 0.14
N SER A 5 62.46 -23.25 0.37
CA SER A 5 61.89 -24.64 0.37
C SER A 5 63.07 -25.64 0.52
N TRP A 6 62.82 -26.97 0.58
CA TRP A 6 63.84 -28.08 0.59
C TRP A 6 64.63 -28.23 1.93
N LEU A 7 65.09 -29.39 2.45
CA LEU A 7 65.07 -30.87 2.22
C LEU A 7 65.18 -31.54 3.64
N SER A 8 65.15 -32.86 3.94
CA SER A 8 65.11 -34.17 3.22
C SER A 8 64.53 -35.26 4.18
N PRO A 9 64.15 -36.48 3.72
CA PRO A 9 63.57 -37.54 4.57
C PRO A 9 64.53 -38.66 5.01
N SER A 10 64.11 -39.46 5.98
CA SER A 10 64.64 -40.80 6.34
C SER A 10 63.48 -41.58 7.01
N ALA A 11 62.88 -42.59 6.37
CA ALA A 11 63.27 -44.01 6.30
C ALA A 11 62.52 -44.87 7.35
N SER A 12 62.46 -46.20 7.14
CA SER A 12 61.39 -47.08 7.63
C SER A 12 61.80 -48.05 8.77
N ASP A 13 60.82 -48.87 9.17
CA ASP A 13 60.97 -50.13 9.93
C ASP A 13 61.27 -50.05 11.45
N SER A 14 60.89 -51.03 12.30
CA SER A 14 59.82 -52.04 12.25
C SER A 14 59.68 -52.75 13.62
N SER A 15 58.57 -53.46 13.84
CA SER A 15 58.41 -54.63 14.75
C SER A 15 58.32 -54.45 16.29
N SER A 16 57.06 -54.37 16.75
CA SER A 16 56.39 -55.40 17.59
C SER A 16 56.64 -55.56 19.11
N SER A 17 55.49 -55.70 19.81
CA SER A 17 55.29 -56.12 21.22
C SER A 17 55.65 -55.07 22.31
N ILE A 18 55.04 -55.04 23.51
CA ILE A 18 54.15 -55.99 24.22
C ILE A 18 52.82 -55.32 24.66
N ILE A 19 51.78 -56.14 24.83
CA ILE A 19 50.41 -55.83 25.27
C ILE A 19 50.35 -55.00 26.57
N ARG A 20 49.49 -53.96 26.59
CA ARG A 20 48.79 -53.50 27.81
C ARG A 20 47.30 -53.26 27.52
N PHE A 21 46.44 -53.93 28.27
CA PHE A 21 45.00 -54.01 28.01
C PHE A 21 44.22 -52.90 28.76
N SER A 22 44.37 -51.65 28.32
CA SER A 22 43.66 -50.51 28.90
C SER A 22 42.20 -50.48 28.44
N PHE A 23 41.28 -50.89 29.31
CA PHE A 23 39.85 -50.97 29.04
C PHE A 23 39.19 -49.56 29.08
N LEU A 24 39.46 -48.72 28.07
CA LEU A 24 38.72 -47.47 27.90
C LEU A 24 37.29 -47.79 27.47
N LEU A 25 36.34 -47.60 28.39
CA LEU A 25 34.92 -47.67 28.10
C LEU A 25 34.52 -46.43 27.27
N ALA A 26 34.61 -46.53 25.95
CA ALA A 26 34.21 -45.47 25.06
C ALA A 26 32.69 -45.27 25.10
N LEU A 27 32.23 -44.30 25.88
CA LEU A 27 30.87 -43.76 25.72
C LEU A 27 30.80 -43.10 24.35
N THR A 28 30.29 -43.82 23.35
CA THR A 28 29.89 -43.22 22.09
C THR A 28 28.73 -42.26 22.36
N PRO A 29 28.86 -40.95 22.10
CA PRO A 29 27.71 -40.09 22.12
C PRO A 29 26.77 -40.56 21.01
N LEU A 30 25.53 -40.90 21.37
CA LEU A 30 24.44 -41.04 20.40
C LEU A 30 24.11 -39.65 19.86
N SER A 31 24.91 -39.20 18.90
CA SER A 31 24.64 -38.01 18.10
C SER A 31 23.35 -38.23 17.31
N ASN A 32 22.23 -37.82 17.91
CA ASN A 32 20.95 -37.72 17.23
C ASN A 32 21.09 -36.72 16.09
N ALA A 33 21.39 -37.23 14.89
CA ALA A 33 21.52 -36.42 13.70
C ALA A 33 20.19 -35.70 13.43
N ILE A 34 20.24 -34.37 13.33
CA ILE A 34 19.05 -33.56 13.07
C ILE A 34 18.65 -33.78 11.61
N THR A 35 17.74 -34.73 11.39
CA THR A 35 17.35 -35.15 10.03
C THR A 35 16.40 -34.14 9.40
N PHE A 36 16.96 -33.10 8.79
CA PHE A 36 16.24 -32.19 7.90
C PHE A 36 15.62 -32.99 6.74
N GLN A 37 14.31 -33.24 6.77
CA GLN A 37 13.62 -33.80 5.60
C GLN A 37 13.71 -32.79 4.45
N PRO A 38 14.38 -33.13 3.32
CA PRO A 38 14.39 -32.26 2.16
C PRO A 38 12.95 -32.03 1.70
N ALA A 39 12.61 -30.78 1.43
CA ALA A 39 11.32 -30.47 0.86
C ALA A 39 11.30 -30.87 -0.63
N PRO A 40 10.13 -31.21 -1.21
CA PRO A 40 10.02 -31.45 -2.65
C PRO A 40 10.53 -30.23 -3.42
N SER A 41 11.23 -30.46 -4.53
CA SER A 41 11.66 -29.38 -5.41
C SER A 41 10.44 -28.54 -5.81
N ALA A 42 10.57 -27.21 -5.70
CA ALA A 42 9.43 -26.30 -5.82
C ALA A 42 8.74 -26.32 -7.19
N ASN A 43 9.39 -26.92 -8.21
CA ASN A 43 8.87 -27.12 -9.56
C ASN A 43 8.34 -25.83 -10.22
N LEU A 44 8.90 -24.68 -9.82
CA LEU A 44 8.68 -23.40 -10.49
C LEU A 44 9.40 -23.43 -11.83
N ASP A 45 8.63 -23.40 -12.91
CA ASP A 45 9.16 -23.05 -14.22
C ASP A 45 9.44 -21.55 -14.27
N LEU A 46 10.71 -21.19 -14.04
CA LEU A 46 11.20 -19.82 -14.12
C LEU A 46 11.51 -19.40 -15.57
N SER A 47 11.44 -20.30 -16.56
CA SER A 47 11.87 -20.00 -17.95
C SER A 47 10.95 -19.01 -18.66
N HIS A 48 9.69 -18.92 -18.23
CA HIS A 48 8.71 -17.94 -18.70
C HIS A 48 8.74 -16.61 -17.93
N LEU A 49 9.55 -16.48 -16.88
CA LEU A 49 9.72 -15.22 -16.17
C LEU A 49 10.69 -14.31 -16.93
N GLY A 50 10.30 -13.04 -17.08
CA GLY A 50 11.20 -11.99 -17.59
C GLY A 50 12.25 -11.58 -16.54
N ARG A 51 12.66 -10.31 -16.58
CA ARG A 51 13.54 -9.75 -15.53
C ARG A 51 12.80 -9.66 -14.20
N VAL A 52 13.00 -10.66 -13.33
CA VAL A 52 12.57 -10.62 -11.92
C VAL A 52 13.54 -9.74 -11.14
N GLY A 53 13.04 -8.64 -10.58
CA GLY A 53 13.76 -7.82 -9.61
C GLY A 53 13.19 -8.05 -8.21
N LEU A 54 14.05 -8.39 -7.26
CA LEU A 54 13.72 -8.43 -5.83
C LEU A 54 14.38 -7.21 -5.19
N GLY A 55 13.57 -6.35 -4.56
CA GLY A 55 14.00 -5.05 -4.03
C GLY A 55 13.43 -4.81 -2.64
N GLY A 56 14.29 -4.34 -1.75
CA GLY A 56 14.08 -4.30 -0.30
C GLY A 56 15.42 -4.54 0.39
N ASP A 57 15.40 -4.50 1.72
CA ASP A 57 16.51 -4.93 2.56
C ASP A 57 16.17 -6.34 3.09
N PHE A 58 17.08 -7.30 2.95
CA PHE A 58 16.80 -8.73 3.16
C PHE A 58 18.00 -9.43 3.80
N ASP A 59 17.81 -10.06 4.97
CA ASP A 59 18.79 -10.98 5.55
C ASP A 59 19.04 -12.24 4.67
N GLY A 60 18.08 -12.57 3.80
CA GLY A 60 18.22 -13.62 2.81
C GLY A 60 17.04 -13.72 1.84
N ILE A 61 17.26 -14.44 0.73
CA ILE A 61 16.22 -14.90 -0.20
C ILE A 61 16.39 -16.41 -0.33
N SER A 62 15.43 -17.17 0.22
CA SER A 62 15.56 -18.61 0.39
C SER A 62 14.42 -19.35 -0.29
N LEU A 63 14.73 -20.17 -1.31
CA LEU A 63 13.84 -21.25 -1.71
C LEU A 63 13.82 -22.28 -0.57
N TYR A 64 12.61 -22.66 -0.11
CA TYR A 64 12.46 -23.57 1.02
C TYR A 64 13.16 -24.91 0.74
N LYS A 65 14.06 -25.33 1.64
CA LYS A 65 14.90 -26.53 1.45
C LYS A 65 14.47 -27.71 2.31
N PHE A 66 13.79 -27.46 3.43
CA PHE A 66 13.35 -28.49 4.36
C PHE A 66 12.02 -28.12 5.03
N LYS A 67 11.28 -29.13 5.48
CA LYS A 67 10.05 -28.91 6.27
C LYS A 67 10.42 -28.30 7.62
N GLY A 68 9.76 -27.20 7.99
CA GLY A 68 10.03 -26.49 9.25
C GLY A 68 11.14 -25.44 9.18
N GLN A 69 11.54 -25.01 7.97
CA GLN A 69 12.33 -23.78 7.80
C GLN A 69 11.52 -22.57 8.27
N ASN A 70 12.04 -21.86 9.27
CA ASN A 70 11.52 -20.60 9.79
C ASN A 70 12.59 -19.53 9.62
N GLU A 71 12.20 -18.31 9.28
CA GLU A 71 13.11 -17.18 9.09
C GLU A 71 12.60 -16.00 9.92
N ASP A 72 13.39 -15.58 10.92
CA ASP A 72 13.04 -14.50 11.85
C ASP A 72 13.22 -13.14 11.16
N GLY A 73 12.28 -12.81 10.27
CA GLY A 73 12.35 -11.62 9.42
C GLY A 73 12.41 -10.32 10.21
N TYR A 74 13.54 -9.62 10.13
CA TYR A 74 13.66 -8.25 10.65
C TYR A 74 12.76 -7.28 9.88
N ASN A 75 12.11 -6.37 10.61
CA ASN A 75 11.26 -5.33 10.02
C ASN A 75 12.12 -4.16 9.50
N THR A 76 12.83 -4.38 8.41
CA THR A 76 13.58 -3.36 7.67
C THR A 76 12.64 -2.62 6.71
N THR A 77 12.42 -1.33 6.99
CA THR A 77 11.77 -0.31 6.14
C THR A 77 10.86 -0.83 5.01
N THR A 78 9.54 -0.74 5.19
CA THR A 78 8.54 -1.15 4.17
C THR A 78 8.71 -0.39 2.85
N HIS A 79 9.26 -1.06 1.84
CA HIS A 79 9.36 -0.58 0.48
C HIS A 79 8.23 -1.19 -0.37
N HIS A 80 7.44 -0.33 -1.01
CA HIS A 80 6.37 -0.69 -1.93
C HIS A 80 6.91 -0.60 -3.36
N VAL A 81 6.82 -1.70 -4.10
CA VAL A 81 7.43 -1.85 -5.44
C VAL A 81 6.34 -2.19 -6.46
N LEU A 82 6.24 -1.42 -7.54
CA LEU A 82 5.16 -1.50 -8.52
C LEU A 82 5.67 -1.24 -9.95
N SER A 83 5.38 -2.15 -10.89
CA SER A 83 5.60 -1.89 -12.32
C SER A 83 4.62 -0.84 -12.86
N TYR A 84 5.14 0.20 -13.50
CA TYR A 84 4.36 1.27 -14.13
C TYR A 84 4.23 1.03 -15.64
N PHE A 85 3.01 0.76 -16.08
CA PHE A 85 2.64 0.59 -17.49
C PHE A 85 1.78 1.75 -18.00
N LYS A 86 1.97 2.12 -19.27
CA LYS A 86 1.06 2.99 -20.01
C LYS A 86 -0.08 2.19 -20.67
N SER A 87 -1.09 2.89 -21.17
CA SER A 87 -2.30 2.32 -21.79
C SER A 87 -2.06 1.53 -23.07
N ASP A 88 -0.91 1.73 -23.73
CA ASP A 88 -0.40 0.94 -24.86
C ASP A 88 0.27 -0.38 -24.43
N GLY A 89 0.49 -0.60 -23.13
CA GLY A 89 1.24 -1.73 -22.59
C GLY A 89 2.74 -1.47 -22.40
N THR A 90 3.25 -0.28 -22.74
CA THR A 90 4.66 0.07 -22.56
C THR A 90 5.02 0.16 -21.08
N LEU A 91 5.99 -0.65 -20.65
CA LEU A 91 6.62 -0.54 -19.33
C LEU A 91 7.50 0.71 -19.27
N VAL A 92 7.15 1.66 -18.42
CA VAL A 92 7.96 2.87 -18.15
C VAL A 92 9.11 2.55 -17.19
N GLY A 93 8.85 1.69 -16.21
CA GLY A 93 9.81 1.27 -15.20
C GLY A 93 9.10 0.70 -13.96
N VAL A 94 9.82 0.67 -12.85
CA VAL A 94 9.33 0.22 -11.55
C VAL A 94 9.32 1.41 -10.59
N VAL A 95 8.14 1.80 -10.12
CA VAL A 95 7.99 2.80 -9.06
C VAL A 95 8.31 2.13 -7.72
N ILE A 96 9.19 2.76 -6.95
CA ILE A 96 9.61 2.33 -5.62
C ILE A 96 9.20 3.43 -4.66
N GLY A 97 8.32 3.13 -3.71
CA GLY A 97 7.90 4.03 -2.63
C GLY A 97 8.27 3.45 -1.27
N GLY A 98 8.42 4.29 -0.25
CA GLY A 98 8.74 3.83 1.11
C GLY A 98 9.06 4.98 2.05
N ASN A 99 9.89 4.71 3.06
CA ASN A 99 10.41 5.70 4.00
C ASN A 99 11.93 5.86 3.82
N PHE A 100 12.33 6.63 2.81
CA PHE A 100 13.74 6.89 2.46
C PHE A 100 13.92 8.34 1.99
N THR A 101 15.14 8.86 2.07
CA THR A 101 15.54 10.17 1.51
C THR A 101 16.38 10.06 0.23
N SER A 102 17.01 8.91 0.01
CA SER A 102 17.70 8.55 -1.22
C SER A 102 17.45 7.09 -1.60
N LEU A 103 17.60 6.77 -2.88
CA LEU A 103 17.65 5.40 -3.38
C LEU A 103 19.00 5.18 -4.08
N GLY A 104 19.88 4.41 -3.45
CA GLY A 104 21.29 4.36 -3.81
C GLY A 104 21.94 5.76 -3.71
N ASN A 105 22.62 6.18 -4.77
CA ASN A 105 23.29 7.48 -4.85
C ASN A 105 22.39 8.62 -5.37
N VAL A 106 21.07 8.40 -5.51
CA VAL A 106 20.12 9.40 -6.01
C VAL A 106 19.24 9.90 -4.87
N GLU A 107 19.32 11.19 -4.56
CA GLU A 107 18.40 11.85 -3.63
C GLU A 107 16.99 11.88 -4.21
N SER A 108 16.02 11.31 -3.49
CA SER A 108 14.61 11.26 -3.87
C SER A 108 13.81 10.83 -2.64
N GLN A 109 12.96 11.69 -2.12
CA GLN A 109 12.29 11.44 -0.83
C GLN A 109 10.99 10.66 -1.00
N GLY A 110 10.90 9.53 -0.30
CA GLY A 110 9.71 8.68 -0.20
C GLY A 110 9.30 7.92 -1.47
N ILE A 111 9.76 8.35 -2.66
CA ILE A 111 9.45 7.72 -3.95
C ILE A 111 10.58 7.92 -4.98
N ALA A 112 10.79 6.95 -5.86
CA ALA A 112 11.67 7.01 -7.03
C ALA A 112 11.16 6.11 -8.18
N LEU A 113 11.70 6.29 -9.39
CA LEU A 113 11.43 5.45 -10.56
C LEU A 113 12.71 4.72 -11.01
N PHE A 114 12.67 3.39 -11.07
CA PHE A 114 13.77 2.55 -11.53
C PHE A 114 13.52 2.03 -12.96
N ASN A 115 14.51 2.19 -13.85
CA ASN A 115 14.45 1.67 -15.21
C ASN A 115 15.07 0.26 -15.28
N SER A 116 14.25 -0.77 -15.50
CA SER A 116 14.67 -2.18 -15.53
C SER A 116 15.55 -2.58 -16.71
N ASN A 117 15.73 -1.70 -17.71
CA ASN A 117 16.58 -1.94 -18.87
C ASN A 117 18.00 -1.38 -18.66
N THR A 118 18.11 -0.16 -18.13
CA THR A 118 19.38 0.56 -17.91
C THR A 118 19.90 0.49 -16.47
N SER A 119 19.11 -0.03 -15.53
CA SER A 119 19.33 0.04 -14.09
C SER A 119 19.43 1.46 -13.51
N ALA A 120 19.00 2.47 -14.27
CA ALA A 120 19.04 3.86 -13.84
C ALA A 120 17.91 4.17 -12.84
N ILE A 121 18.22 4.93 -11.80
CA ILE A 121 17.25 5.49 -10.85
C ILE A 121 16.98 6.95 -11.27
N THR A 122 15.70 7.29 -11.40
CA THR A 122 15.21 8.65 -11.67
C THR A 122 14.50 9.16 -10.41
N ALA A 123 14.96 10.31 -9.90
CA ALA A 123 14.31 10.99 -8.79
C ALA A 123 12.91 11.49 -9.20
N LEU A 124 11.97 11.47 -8.25
CA LEU A 124 10.62 12.00 -8.41
C LEU A 124 10.40 13.10 -7.35
N PRO A 125 10.96 14.30 -7.55
CA PRO A 125 10.94 15.37 -6.56
C PRO A 125 9.53 15.95 -6.38
N GLY A 126 9.25 16.46 -5.18
CA GLY A 126 7.99 17.13 -4.85
C GLY A 126 7.16 16.43 -3.77
N LEU A 127 7.61 15.29 -3.23
CA LEU A 127 7.08 14.73 -1.98
C LEU A 127 8.01 15.05 -0.81
N SER A 128 7.45 15.31 0.37
CA SER A 128 8.15 15.28 1.65
C SER A 128 7.41 14.35 2.61
N GLY A 129 7.96 13.17 2.88
CA GLY A 129 7.39 12.18 3.79
C GLY A 129 7.67 10.74 3.38
N SER A 130 6.69 9.86 3.64
CA SER A 130 6.75 8.41 3.42
C SER A 130 5.60 7.92 2.54
N VAL A 131 5.89 7.05 1.56
CA VAL A 131 4.87 6.35 0.77
C VAL A 131 4.54 5.01 1.41
N SER A 132 3.26 4.64 1.43
CA SER A 132 2.74 3.40 2.04
C SER A 132 1.77 2.63 1.12
N ALA A 133 1.44 3.16 -0.05
CA ALA A 133 0.61 2.49 -1.04
C ALA A 133 0.89 3.00 -2.46
N LEU A 134 0.81 2.09 -3.44
CA LEU A 134 0.98 2.35 -4.87
C LEU A 134 -0.06 1.56 -5.67
N LEU A 135 -0.63 2.16 -6.73
CA LEU A 135 -1.56 1.49 -7.65
C LEU A 135 -1.33 1.98 -9.09
N CYS A 136 -1.03 1.07 -10.02
CA CYS A 136 -0.93 1.40 -11.44
C CYS A 136 -2.32 1.32 -12.08
N ASP A 137 -2.83 2.45 -12.56
CA ASP A 137 -3.97 2.47 -13.47
C ASP A 137 -3.48 2.59 -14.92
N GLN A 138 -3.22 1.43 -15.53
CA GLN A 138 -2.79 1.33 -16.91
C GLN A 138 -3.77 2.03 -17.88
N SER A 139 -5.08 2.01 -17.61
CA SER A 139 -6.10 2.60 -18.50
C SER A 139 -6.00 4.14 -18.60
N THR A 140 -5.41 4.79 -17.59
CA THR A 140 -5.18 6.24 -17.57
C THR A 140 -3.70 6.61 -17.66
N SER A 141 -2.80 5.63 -17.88
CA SER A 141 -1.35 5.77 -17.85
C SER A 141 -0.81 6.43 -16.57
N ALA A 142 -1.46 6.22 -15.43
CA ALA A 142 -1.17 6.88 -14.17
C ALA A 142 -0.83 5.90 -13.04
N VAL A 143 0.03 6.33 -12.11
CA VAL A 143 0.25 5.61 -10.84
C VAL A 143 -0.28 6.46 -9.69
N TYR A 144 -1.27 5.94 -8.96
CA TYR A 144 -1.72 6.55 -7.71
C TYR A 144 -0.76 6.20 -6.58
N ILE A 145 -0.39 7.20 -5.80
CA ILE A 145 0.64 7.14 -4.74
C ILE A 145 -0.01 7.64 -3.46
N GLY A 146 0.06 6.85 -2.38
CA GLY A 146 -0.53 7.17 -1.09
C GLY A 146 0.45 6.90 0.06
N GLY A 147 0.34 7.66 1.13
CA GLY A 147 1.22 7.50 2.29
C GLY A 147 0.96 8.55 3.35
N TYR A 148 2.02 8.94 4.05
CA TYR A 148 2.03 10.11 4.93
C TYR A 148 3.11 11.07 4.45
N PHE A 149 2.70 12.08 3.68
CA PHE A 149 3.58 13.05 3.03
C PHE A 149 2.82 14.32 2.66
N ASP A 150 3.56 15.41 2.47
CA ASP A 150 3.07 16.64 1.84
C ASP A 150 3.68 16.83 0.45
N SER A 151 2.94 17.53 -0.43
CA SER A 151 3.34 17.85 -1.80
C SER A 151 2.70 19.16 -2.26
N THR A 152 3.23 19.75 -3.32
CA THR A 152 2.70 20.97 -3.92
C THR A 152 1.22 20.77 -4.32
N ASN A 153 0.32 21.43 -3.61
CA ASN A 153 -1.14 21.38 -3.76
C ASN A 153 -1.84 20.03 -3.42
N SER A 154 -1.17 19.09 -2.74
CA SER A 154 -1.78 17.81 -2.34
C SER A 154 -1.09 17.17 -1.13
N SER A 155 -1.85 16.68 -0.15
CA SER A 155 -1.33 15.94 1.01
C SER A 155 -1.77 14.47 1.02
N ASN A 156 -0.88 13.58 1.45
CA ASN A 156 -1.06 12.14 1.69
C ASN A 156 -1.46 11.26 0.49
N VAL A 157 -1.83 11.85 -0.64
CA VAL A 157 -2.05 11.19 -1.92
C VAL A 157 -1.67 12.10 -3.10
N ILE A 158 -1.14 11.51 -4.17
CA ILE A 158 -0.86 12.15 -5.46
C ILE A 158 -0.98 11.14 -6.60
N LYS A 159 -0.88 11.57 -7.86
CA LYS A 159 -0.67 10.66 -9.00
C LYS A 159 0.59 11.01 -9.78
N LEU A 160 1.29 10.00 -10.28
CA LEU A 160 2.34 10.12 -11.30
C LEU A 160 1.69 10.00 -12.68
N VAL A 161 1.94 10.95 -13.57
CA VAL A 161 1.53 10.92 -14.98
C VAL A 161 2.69 11.43 -15.83
N ASP A 162 3.13 10.65 -16.82
CA ASP A 162 4.28 10.98 -17.69
C ASP A 162 5.51 11.47 -16.88
N ASN A 163 5.86 10.70 -15.85
CA ASN A 163 6.95 10.96 -14.89
C ASN A 163 6.83 12.26 -14.06
N ASN A 164 5.71 12.97 -14.13
CA ASN A 164 5.43 14.17 -13.33
C ASN A 164 4.44 13.85 -12.21
N LEU A 165 4.69 14.40 -11.01
CA LEU A 165 3.74 14.32 -9.89
C LEU A 165 2.65 15.39 -10.07
N VAL A 166 1.39 14.96 -10.05
CA VAL A 166 0.22 15.80 -10.33
C VAL A 166 -0.82 15.59 -9.23
N ALA A 167 -1.27 16.69 -8.64
CA ALA A 167 -2.32 16.69 -7.61
C ALA A 167 -3.64 16.07 -8.14
N LEU A 168 -4.43 15.51 -7.21
CA LEU A 168 -5.81 15.11 -7.48
C LEU A 168 -6.74 16.32 -7.25
N PRO A 169 -7.92 16.40 -7.91
CA PRO A 169 -8.80 17.58 -7.90
C PRO A 169 -9.44 17.89 -6.54
N PHE A 170 -9.04 17.19 -5.48
CA PHE A 170 -9.50 17.36 -4.09
C PHE A 170 -8.35 17.67 -3.11
N SER A 171 -7.13 17.95 -3.59
CA SER A 171 -5.92 18.24 -2.78
C SER A 171 -5.55 17.20 -1.72
N GLY A 172 -5.97 15.95 -1.94
CA GLY A 172 -5.60 14.80 -1.14
C GLY A 172 -6.37 14.66 0.17
N PHE A 173 -5.73 14.10 1.20
CA PHE A 173 -6.35 13.70 2.48
C PHE A 173 -5.65 14.34 3.69
N ASN A 174 -6.38 14.49 4.80
CA ASN A 174 -5.86 15.07 6.04
C ASN A 174 -5.11 14.05 6.95
N GLY A 175 -4.81 12.84 6.46
CA GLY A 175 -4.13 11.79 7.22
C GLY A 175 -3.62 10.65 6.32
N ARG A 176 -2.90 9.69 6.91
CA ARG A 176 -2.13 8.67 6.17
C ARG A 176 -3.03 7.79 5.29
N VAL A 177 -2.69 7.66 4.01
CA VAL A 177 -3.24 6.60 3.13
C VAL A 177 -2.38 5.34 3.27
N ASN A 178 -3.02 4.23 3.64
CA ASN A 178 -2.39 2.91 3.85
C ASN A 178 -2.62 1.93 2.68
N SER A 179 -3.66 2.15 1.86
CA SER A 179 -3.99 1.29 0.72
C SER A 179 -4.70 2.05 -0.38
N ILE A 180 -4.55 1.58 -1.63
CA ILE A 180 -5.26 2.10 -2.80
C ILE A 180 -5.66 0.89 -3.67
N SER A 181 -6.90 0.86 -4.16
CA SER A 181 -7.41 -0.19 -5.04
C SER A 181 -8.34 0.38 -6.11
N LYS A 182 -8.38 -0.24 -7.30
CA LYS A 182 -9.34 0.10 -8.36
C LYS A 182 -10.52 -0.89 -8.33
N ALA A 183 -11.74 -0.37 -8.25
CA ALA A 183 -12.97 -1.14 -8.33
C ALA A 183 -13.34 -1.46 -9.79
N SER A 184 -14.18 -2.48 -10.00
CA SER A 184 -14.62 -2.95 -11.32
C SER A 184 -15.41 -1.90 -12.13
N ASN A 185 -15.99 -0.90 -11.47
CA ASN A 185 -16.64 0.24 -12.12
C ASN A 185 -15.66 1.37 -12.52
N GLY A 186 -14.35 1.18 -12.31
CA GLY A 186 -13.30 2.15 -12.61
C GLY A 186 -12.94 3.09 -11.47
N ASN A 187 -13.71 3.16 -10.37
CA ASN A 187 -13.43 4.05 -9.25
C ASN A 187 -12.15 3.65 -8.50
N ILE A 188 -11.40 4.64 -8.02
CA ILE A 188 -10.26 4.43 -7.13
C ILE A 188 -10.72 4.58 -5.68
N ILE A 189 -10.45 3.57 -4.87
CA ILE A 189 -10.73 3.50 -3.43
C ILE A 189 -9.43 3.73 -2.67
N PHE A 190 -9.45 4.62 -1.68
CA PHE A 190 -8.33 4.92 -0.80
C PHE A 190 -8.69 4.47 0.62
N GLY A 191 -7.85 3.66 1.26
CA GLY A 191 -7.99 3.24 2.64
C GLY A 191 -6.87 3.84 3.50
N GLY A 192 -7.17 4.26 4.73
CA GLY A 192 -6.20 4.97 5.55
C GLY A 192 -6.73 5.46 6.89
N ALA A 193 -5.88 6.20 7.59
CA ALA A 193 -6.20 6.91 8.83
C ALA A 193 -6.36 8.41 8.53
N PHE A 194 -7.42 8.75 7.80
CA PHE A 194 -7.83 10.11 7.48
C PHE A 194 -9.33 10.31 7.79
N THR A 195 -9.74 11.54 8.09
CA THR A 195 -11.13 11.91 8.40
C THR A 195 -11.72 12.90 7.39
N GLY A 196 -10.91 13.44 6.47
CA GLY A 196 -11.33 14.42 5.49
C GLY A 196 -10.29 14.69 4.40
N LEU A 197 -10.59 15.66 3.54
CA LEU A 197 -9.75 16.06 2.41
C LEU A 197 -8.69 17.10 2.84
N GLY A 198 -7.57 17.18 2.14
CA GLY A 198 -6.36 17.90 2.59
C GLY A 198 -6.55 19.39 2.87
N ASN A 199 -7.35 20.10 2.06
CA ASN A 199 -7.70 21.51 2.26
C ASN A 199 -9.07 21.70 2.95
N SER A 200 -9.57 20.69 3.66
CA SER A 200 -10.88 20.77 4.30
C SER A 200 -10.79 21.19 5.76
N THR A 201 -11.09 22.47 6.02
CA THR A 201 -11.39 22.96 7.38
C THR A 201 -12.69 22.36 7.94
N ALA A 202 -13.37 21.49 7.18
CA ALA A 202 -14.17 20.41 7.75
C ALA A 202 -13.26 19.38 8.47
N THR A 203 -12.69 19.83 9.59
CA THR A 203 -12.90 19.12 10.85
C THR A 203 -14.29 18.48 10.78
N VAL A 204 -14.38 17.16 10.85
CA VAL A 204 -15.68 16.52 11.08
C VAL A 204 -16.09 16.97 12.47
N THR A 205 -16.96 17.98 12.54
CA THR A 205 -17.40 18.61 13.80
C THR A 205 -18.45 17.76 14.50
N SER A 206 -18.14 16.47 14.61
CA SER A 206 -18.35 15.66 15.80
C SER A 206 -17.95 16.48 17.03
N LYS A 207 -18.89 17.27 17.55
CA LYS A 207 -18.79 17.92 18.85
C LYS A 207 -19.05 16.89 19.97
N SER A 208 -18.36 15.76 19.85
CA SER A 208 -18.29 14.65 20.76
C SER A 208 -16.94 13.98 20.51
N SER A 209 -16.14 13.86 21.56
CA SER A 209 -14.80 13.26 21.46
C SER A 209 -14.91 11.79 21.02
N ASN A 210 -13.91 11.32 20.27
CA ASN A 210 -13.63 9.90 20.08
C ASN A 210 -14.66 9.09 19.25
N THR A 211 -15.32 9.70 18.26
CA THR A 211 -16.28 9.00 17.37
C THR A 211 -15.61 8.42 16.11
N THR A 212 -15.16 7.16 16.16
CA THR A 212 -14.88 6.36 14.94
C THR A 212 -16.16 5.95 14.20
N ASP A 213 -17.29 5.98 14.90
CA ASP A 213 -18.51 5.26 14.50
C ASP A 213 -19.51 6.21 13.80
N GLN A 214 -19.02 6.98 12.82
CA GLN A 214 -19.86 7.87 12.00
C GLN A 214 -19.86 7.46 10.53
N GLN A 215 -21.03 7.05 10.03
CA GLN A 215 -21.26 6.75 8.63
C GLN A 215 -21.85 7.97 7.91
N ILE A 216 -21.12 8.52 6.93
CA ILE A 216 -21.65 9.55 6.04
C ILE A 216 -22.67 8.89 5.09
N VAL A 217 -23.93 9.31 5.19
CA VAL A 217 -25.03 8.82 4.34
C VAL A 217 -25.24 9.76 3.16
N ASN A 218 -24.92 9.31 1.95
CA ASN A 218 -25.13 10.11 0.74
C ASN A 218 -26.62 10.13 0.33
N ILE A 219 -27.34 11.19 0.73
CA ILE A 219 -28.78 11.38 0.45
C ILE A 219 -29.12 11.58 -1.05
N SER A 220 -28.16 11.93 -1.91
CA SER A 220 -28.42 12.20 -3.34
C SER A 220 -28.83 10.96 -4.15
N GLY A 221 -28.40 9.78 -3.70
CA GLY A 221 -28.74 8.49 -4.31
C GLY A 221 -30.03 7.86 -3.78
N ALA A 222 -30.76 8.53 -2.89
CA ALA A 222 -31.99 8.02 -2.31
C ALA A 222 -33.21 8.25 -3.21
N GLU A 223 -34.23 7.42 -3.02
CA GLU A 223 -35.58 7.67 -3.54
C GLU A 223 -36.23 8.76 -2.66
N ILE A 224 -36.44 9.94 -3.24
CA ILE A 224 -36.98 11.09 -2.52
C ILE A 224 -38.48 11.19 -2.74
N THR A 225 -39.22 11.27 -1.64
CA THR A 225 -40.68 11.47 -1.60
C THR A 225 -41.04 12.58 -0.60
N SER A 226 -42.12 13.31 -0.86
CA SER A 226 -42.65 14.33 0.06
C SER A 226 -44.17 14.40 0.01
N ALA A 227 -44.75 15.08 1.00
CA ALA A 227 -46.12 15.59 0.93
C ALA A 227 -46.15 17.00 1.54
N GLY A 228 -47.07 17.84 1.07
CA GLY A 228 -47.18 19.23 1.53
C GLY A 228 -46.16 20.19 0.94
N SER A 229 -45.44 19.84 -0.15
CA SER A 229 -44.64 20.78 -0.94
C SER A 229 -45.48 22.01 -1.32
N THR A 230 -44.88 23.21 -1.33
CA THR A 230 -45.59 24.43 -1.74
C THR A 230 -46.04 24.39 -3.20
N THR A 231 -47.12 25.10 -3.51
CA THR A 231 -47.55 25.40 -4.89
C THR A 231 -46.70 26.49 -5.57
N THR A 232 -45.85 27.21 -4.81
CA THR A 232 -45.03 28.32 -5.30
C THR A 232 -44.00 27.86 -6.35
N SER A 233 -44.01 28.50 -7.52
CA SER A 233 -43.16 28.15 -8.66
C SER A 233 -41.67 28.12 -8.28
N GLY A 234 -41.01 26.99 -8.56
CA GLY A 234 -39.60 26.76 -8.26
C GLY A 234 -39.29 26.22 -6.87
N PHE A 235 -40.25 26.18 -5.93
CA PHE A 235 -40.01 25.72 -4.54
C PHE A 235 -40.63 24.35 -4.22
N SER A 236 -41.33 23.73 -5.18
CA SER A 236 -42.12 22.51 -4.99
C SER A 236 -41.34 21.19 -5.05
N ASP A 237 -40.15 21.16 -5.69
CA ASP A 237 -39.35 19.95 -5.90
C ASP A 237 -38.58 19.51 -4.64
N PRO A 238 -38.92 18.36 -4.01
CA PRO A 238 -38.25 17.88 -2.80
C PRO A 238 -36.81 17.43 -3.02
N ARG A 239 -36.29 17.35 -4.25
CA ARG A 239 -34.87 17.13 -4.51
C ARG A 239 -34.01 18.36 -4.21
N ASN A 240 -34.59 19.56 -4.16
CA ASN A 240 -33.84 20.80 -3.87
C ASN A 240 -33.28 20.87 -2.43
N ILE A 241 -33.75 20.05 -1.49
CA ILE A 241 -33.13 19.94 -0.16
C ILE A 241 -31.77 19.21 -0.20
N VAL A 242 -31.47 18.47 -1.29
CA VAL A 242 -30.17 17.83 -1.48
C VAL A 242 -29.15 18.90 -1.85
N CYS A 243 -28.16 19.10 -0.97
CA CYS A 243 -27.25 20.24 -1.00
C CYS A 243 -26.65 20.55 -2.38
N LYS A 244 -26.95 21.74 -2.91
CA LYS A 244 -26.34 22.25 -4.13
C LYS A 244 -25.02 22.96 -3.81
N THR A 245 -23.96 22.59 -4.53
CA THR A 245 -22.58 23.02 -4.25
C THR A 245 -22.28 24.51 -4.49
N SER A 246 -23.25 25.27 -5.03
CA SER A 246 -23.11 26.71 -5.25
C SER A 246 -23.50 27.57 -4.03
N GLY A 247 -24.07 26.99 -2.97
CA GLY A 247 -24.51 27.73 -1.78
C GLY A 247 -25.55 28.82 -2.08
N THR A 248 -26.44 28.58 -3.04
CA THR A 248 -27.37 29.58 -3.58
C THR A 248 -28.82 29.19 -3.30
N ASP A 249 -29.45 29.87 -2.34
CA ASP A 249 -30.88 29.69 -2.05
C ASP A 249 -31.78 30.37 -3.09
N GLY A 250 -33.06 29.99 -3.12
CA GLY A 250 -34.11 30.62 -3.93
C GLY A 250 -34.86 29.66 -4.85
N ALA A 251 -35.64 30.25 -5.76
CA ALA A 251 -36.48 29.49 -6.70
C ALA A 251 -35.63 28.56 -7.58
N GLY A 252 -36.01 27.29 -7.64
CA GLY A 252 -35.27 26.24 -8.33
C GLY A 252 -34.11 25.64 -7.53
N ASN A 253 -33.77 26.17 -6.35
CA ASN A 253 -32.68 25.67 -5.50
C ASN A 253 -33.08 25.33 -4.06
N THR A 254 -34.16 25.91 -3.55
CA THR A 254 -34.74 25.61 -2.23
C THR A 254 -36.00 24.77 -2.40
N TRP A 255 -36.29 23.87 -1.45
CA TRP A 255 -37.59 23.21 -1.30
C TRP A 255 -38.33 23.79 -0.10
N LEU A 256 -39.64 24.05 -0.23
CA LEU A 256 -40.48 24.57 0.85
C LEU A 256 -41.77 23.75 0.98
N LEU A 257 -42.29 23.68 2.21
CA LEU A 257 -43.66 23.26 2.48
C LEU A 257 -44.65 24.41 2.18
N GLU A 258 -45.91 24.08 1.92
CA GLU A 258 -46.99 25.07 1.82
C GLU A 258 -47.28 25.70 3.20
N ASP A 259 -47.51 27.01 3.24
CA ASP A 259 -47.75 27.73 4.49
C ASP A 259 -48.92 27.17 5.31
N GLY A 260 -48.74 27.15 6.64
CA GLY A 260 -49.73 26.65 7.59
C GLY A 260 -50.05 25.16 7.49
N SER A 261 -49.40 24.41 6.59
CA SER A 261 -49.77 23.03 6.24
C SER A 261 -48.80 22.01 6.84
N ALA A 262 -49.33 20.87 7.30
CA ALA A 262 -48.51 19.74 7.69
C ALA A 262 -47.99 18.99 6.46
N GLY A 263 -46.73 18.57 6.50
CA GLY A 263 -46.08 17.85 5.41
C GLY A 263 -44.91 17.01 5.89
N PHE A 264 -44.27 16.28 4.97
CA PHE A 264 -43.07 15.49 5.26
C PHE A 264 -42.11 15.50 4.07
N TRP A 265 -40.85 15.19 4.39
CA TRP A 265 -39.84 14.77 3.42
C TRP A 265 -39.27 13.42 3.85
N LYS A 266 -39.05 12.53 2.89
CA LYS A 266 -38.56 11.17 3.13
C LYS A 266 -37.61 10.72 2.02
N ALA A 267 -36.34 10.54 2.39
CA ALA A 267 -35.40 9.70 1.64
C ALA A 267 -35.60 8.22 1.99
N THR A 268 -35.76 7.38 0.97
CA THR A 268 -35.76 5.91 1.10
C THR A 268 -34.48 5.37 0.45
N PHE A 269 -33.77 4.48 1.14
CA PHE A 269 -32.50 3.91 0.71
C PHE A 269 -32.66 2.41 0.44
N GLY A 270 -31.89 1.86 -0.50
CA GLY A 270 -31.86 0.42 -0.78
C GLY A 270 -31.18 -0.45 0.29
N PHE A 271 -30.86 0.13 1.46
CA PHE A 271 -30.19 -0.49 2.59
C PHE A 271 -30.63 0.19 3.88
N GLY A 272 -30.64 -0.57 4.98
CA GLY A 272 -30.99 -0.06 6.30
C GLY A 272 -29.80 0.54 7.05
N PHE A 273 -30.11 1.38 8.04
CA PHE A 273 -29.15 1.91 9.01
C PHE A 273 -29.60 1.50 10.41
N GLN A 274 -28.66 1.15 11.29
CA GLN A 274 -28.94 0.85 12.68
C GLN A 274 -28.09 1.77 13.57
N PRO A 275 -28.62 2.93 13.98
CA PRO A 275 -27.89 3.87 14.84
C PRO A 275 -27.53 3.24 16.18
N THR A 276 -26.26 3.34 16.57
CA THR A 276 -25.80 2.99 17.92
C THR A 276 -26.15 4.12 18.89
N THR A 277 -27.00 3.83 19.87
CA THR A 277 -27.27 4.75 20.98
C THR A 277 -26.15 4.66 22.02
N SER A 278 -25.44 5.76 22.24
CA SER A 278 -24.47 5.96 23.34
C SER A 278 -25.13 6.58 24.56
#